data_AF-A0A3P3W5K0-F1
#
_entry.id   AF-A0A3P3W5K0-F1
#
_cell.length_a   1.000
_cell.length_b   1.000
_cell.length_c   1.000
_cell.angle_alpha   90.00
_cell.angle_beta   90.00
_cell.angle_gamma   90.00
#
_symmetry.space_group_name_H-M   'P 1'
#
loop_
_entity.id
_entity.type
_entity.pdbx_description
1 polymer ?
#
loop_
_entity_poly.entity_id
_entity_poly.type
_entity_poly.pdbx_seq_one_letter_code
_entity_poly.pdbx_strand_id
1 'polypeptide(L)'
;MEKISKTISILIFTILLVIVGAVIWSFFNPYAQVFLLPLGFLSVYYLLLYSFVKLIGAKTSKPWRYLILFMIVVPLLSFAYGYNTFIRFSITILNAFTE
;
A
#
# COMPACT_ATOMS: atom_id res chain seq x y z
N MET A 1 16.95 -9.40 -9.01
CA MET A 1 15.68 -9.62 -8.30
C MET A 1 15.79 -9.32 -6.81
N GLU A 2 16.89 -9.70 -6.15
CA GLU A 2 17.11 -9.40 -4.73
C GLU A 2 16.93 -7.91 -4.37
N LYS A 3 17.49 -6.99 -5.18
CA LYS A 3 17.27 -5.54 -5.01
C LYS A 3 15.79 -5.14 -5.06
N ILE A 4 15.00 -5.71 -5.98
CA ILE A 4 13.55 -5.40 -6.14
C ILE A 4 12.75 -5.99 -4.99
N SER A 5 13.02 -7.24 -4.63
CA SER A 5 12.42 -7.90 -3.47
C SER A 5 12.68 -7.10 -2.20
N LYS A 6 13.93 -6.65 -2.00
CA LYS A 6 14.32 -5.75 -0.90
C LYS A 6 13.57 -4.41 -0.95
N THR A 7 13.44 -3.80 -2.11
CA THR A 7 12.65 -2.56 -2.28
C THR A 7 11.18 -2.77 -1.86
N ILE A 8 10.54 -3.85 -2.32
CA ILE A 8 9.15 -4.15 -1.95
C ILE A 8 9.04 -4.39 -0.44
N SER A 9 9.97 -5.14 0.16
CA SER A 9 9.99 -5.36 1.62
C SER A 9 10.13 -4.06 2.40
N ILE A 10 11.04 -3.17 2.00
CA ILE A 10 11.19 -1.85 2.63
C ILE A 10 9.89 -1.06 2.50
N LEU A 11 9.25 -1.09 1.33
CA LEU A 11 8.03 -0.35 1.08
C LEU A 11 6.85 -0.84 1.93
N ILE A 12 6.69 -2.18 2.06
CA ILE A 12 5.73 -2.79 2.99
C ILE A 12 6.01 -2.33 4.41
N PHE A 13 7.27 -2.41 4.86
CA PHE A 13 7.66 -2.01 6.20
C PHE A 13 7.35 -0.52 6.46
N THR A 14 7.65 0.36 5.51
CA THR A 14 7.31 1.78 5.61
C THR A 14 5.81 1.99 5.72
N ILE A 15 5.00 1.33 4.89
CA ILE A 15 3.53 1.44 4.97
C ILE A 15 3.02 0.97 6.34
N LEU A 16 3.53 -0.14 6.86
CA LEU A 16 3.15 -0.63 8.19
C LEU A 16 3.50 0.37 9.29
N LEU A 17 4.65 1.03 9.20
CA LEU A 17 5.05 2.07 10.15
C LEU A 17 4.09 3.27 10.08
N VAL A 18 3.67 3.68 8.88
CA VAL A 18 2.66 4.72 8.70
C VAL A 18 1.30 4.29 9.25
N ILE A 19 0.89 3.03 9.06
CA ILE A 19 -0.34 2.48 9.65
C ILE A 19 -0.29 2.58 11.18
N VAL A 20 0.81 2.15 11.81
CA VAL A 20 0.99 2.25 13.27
C VAL A 20 0.88 3.71 13.72
N GLY A 21 1.53 4.64 13.01
CA GLY A 21 1.41 6.07 13.28
C GLY A 21 -0.03 6.58 13.17
N ALA A 22 -0.75 6.18 12.13
CA ALA A 22 -2.16 6.55 11.93
C ALA A 22 -3.07 5.97 13.02
N VAL A 23 -2.81 4.73 13.48
CA VAL A 23 -3.53 4.12 14.62
C VAL A 23 -3.28 4.92 15.90
N ILE A 24 -2.02 5.23 16.23
CA ILE A 24 -1.70 6.02 17.41
C ILE A 24 -2.35 7.40 17.34
N TRP A 25 -2.30 8.05 16.17
CA TRP A 25 -2.93 9.35 15.95
C TRP A 25 -4.46 9.27 16.11
N SER A 26 -5.08 8.15 15.73
CA SER A 26 -6.54 7.97 15.83
C SER A 26 -7.10 8.11 17.25
N PHE A 27 -6.28 7.88 18.28
CA PHE A 27 -6.67 8.13 19.69
C PHE A 27 -6.82 9.62 20.01
N PHE A 28 -6.14 10.50 19.28
CA PHE A 28 -6.17 11.95 19.49
C PHE A 28 -7.04 12.68 18.47
N ASN A 29 -7.18 12.13 17.26
CA ASN A 29 -8.00 12.70 16.20
C ASN A 29 -8.68 11.57 15.39
N PRO A 30 -10.02 11.42 15.48
CA PRO A 30 -10.77 10.38 14.79
C PRO A 30 -10.59 10.37 13.27
N TYR A 31 -10.31 11.52 12.65
CA TYR A 31 -10.10 11.62 11.20
C TYR A 31 -8.85 10.87 10.72
N ALA A 32 -7.93 10.48 11.61
CA ALA A 32 -6.80 9.62 11.24
C ALA A 32 -7.24 8.20 10.82
N GLN A 33 -8.40 7.73 11.28
CA GLN A 33 -8.94 6.43 10.88
C GLN A 33 -9.22 6.34 9.37
N VAL A 34 -9.49 7.49 8.73
CA VAL A 34 -9.74 7.60 7.29
C VAL A 34 -8.52 7.15 6.47
N PHE A 35 -7.30 7.25 7.01
CA PHE A 35 -6.08 6.78 6.34
C PHE A 35 -5.83 5.29 6.50
N LEU A 36 -6.48 4.61 7.45
CA LEU A 36 -6.23 3.20 7.72
C LEU A 36 -6.69 2.31 6.56
N LEU A 37 -7.84 2.61 5.97
CA LEU A 37 -8.38 1.85 4.84
C LEU A 37 -7.45 1.91 3.62
N PRO A 38 -7.07 3.10 3.12
CA PRO A 38 -6.22 3.16 1.93
C PRO A 38 -4.81 2.62 2.16
N LEU A 39 -4.21 2.90 3.32
CA LEU A 39 -2.91 2.32 3.69
C LEU A 39 -2.99 0.80 3.86
N GLY A 40 -4.09 0.30 4.42
CA GLY A 40 -4.37 -1.13 4.53
C GLY A 40 -4.42 -1.81 3.18
N PHE A 41 -5.20 -1.26 2.22
CA PHE A 41 -5.25 -1.75 0.84
C PHE A 41 -3.86 -1.75 0.19
N LEU A 42 -3.10 -0.67 0.35
CA LEU A 42 -1.75 -0.56 -0.18
C LEU A 42 -0.84 -1.66 0.41
N SER A 43 -0.92 -1.91 1.72
CA SER A 43 -0.12 -2.93 2.40
C SER A 43 -0.39 -4.34 1.87
N VAL A 44 -1.66 -4.70 1.69
CA VAL A 44 -2.08 -6.00 1.16
C VAL A 44 -1.62 -6.14 -0.29
N TYR A 45 -1.79 -5.09 -1.09
CA TYR A 45 -1.32 -5.07 -2.48
C TYR A 45 0.18 -5.38 -2.58
N TYR A 46 1.01 -4.70 -1.79
CA TYR A 46 2.46 -4.92 -1.82
C TYR A 46 2.89 -6.26 -1.23
N LEU A 47 2.16 -6.80 -0.24
CA LEU A 47 2.39 -8.16 0.26
C LEU A 47 2.12 -9.22 -0.82
N LEU A 48 1.03 -9.06 -1.58
CA LEU A 48 0.72 -9.93 -2.72
C LEU A 48 1.80 -9.82 -3.80
N LEU A 49 2.23 -8.59 -4.13
CA LEU A 49 3.30 -8.36 -5.08
C LEU A 49 4.63 -8.99 -4.63
N TYR A 50 4.99 -8.85 -3.35
CA TYR A 50 6.18 -9.48 -2.78
C TYR A 50 6.13 -11.01 -2.91
N SER A 51 5.00 -11.60 -2.55
CA SER A 51 4.78 -13.05 -2.65
C SER A 51 4.88 -13.52 -4.10
N PHE A 52 4.29 -12.78 -5.04
CA PHE A 52 4.38 -13.04 -6.47
C PHE A 52 5.82 -12.97 -6.99
N VAL A 53 6.57 -11.93 -6.62
CA VAL A 53 8.00 -11.81 -6.99
C VAL A 53 8.83 -12.96 -6.43
N LYS A 54 8.52 -13.42 -5.21
CA LYS A 54 9.20 -14.55 -4.57
C LYS A 54 8.87 -15.88 -5.27
N LEU A 55 7.62 -16.07 -5.70
CA LEU A 55 7.15 -17.26 -6.41
C LEU A 55 7.74 -17.39 -7.82
N ILE A 56 7.84 -16.28 -8.56
CA ILE A 56 8.44 -16.29 -9.90
C ILE A 56 9.95 -16.59 -9.85
N GLY A 57 10.59 -16.33 -8.71
CA GLY A 57 11.99 -16.65 -8.50
C GLY A 57 12.95 -15.78 -9.32
N ALA A 58 14.26 -16.03 -9.15
CA ALA A 58 15.32 -15.20 -9.71
C ALA A 58 15.52 -15.31 -11.23
N LYS A 59 14.73 -16.11 -11.95
CA LYS A 59 14.86 -16.39 -13.40
C LYS A 59 14.07 -15.43 -14.27
N THR A 60 14.12 -14.14 -13.99
CA THR A 60 13.36 -13.14 -14.73
C THR A 60 14.25 -12.32 -15.64
N SER A 61 13.94 -12.36 -16.94
CA SER A 61 14.53 -11.53 -17.98
C SER A 61 14.30 -10.03 -17.74
N LYS A 62 15.06 -9.17 -18.43
CA LYS A 62 14.91 -7.69 -18.37
C LYS A 62 13.45 -7.18 -18.42
N PRO A 63 12.54 -7.68 -19.29
CA PRO A 63 11.16 -7.17 -19.34
C PRO A 63 10.37 -7.38 -18.05
N TRP A 64 10.54 -8.53 -17.37
CA TRP A 64 9.86 -8.81 -16.10
C TRP A 64 10.21 -7.81 -15.00
N ARG A 65 11.45 -7.32 -15.00
CA ARG A 65 11.90 -6.29 -14.05
C ARG A 65 11.15 -4.96 -14.26
N TYR A 66 10.92 -4.56 -15.51
CA TYR A 66 10.16 -3.34 -15.80
C TYR A 66 8.68 -3.49 -15.47
N LEU A 67 8.10 -4.66 -15.72
CA LEU A 67 6.71 -4.97 -15.32
C LEU A 67 6.54 -4.83 -13.81
N ILE A 68 7.41 -5.43 -13.01
CA ILE A 68 7.32 -5.33 -11.54
C ILE A 68 7.51 -3.87 -11.09
N LEU A 69 8.43 -3.12 -11.70
CA LEU A 69 8.64 -1.72 -11.35
C LEU A 69 7.40 -0.87 -11.68
N PHE A 70 6.74 -1.13 -12.80
CA PHE A 70 5.46 -0.53 -13.13
C PHE A 70 4.38 -0.87 -12.09
N MET A 71 4.28 -2.14 -11.68
CA MET A 71 3.37 -2.57 -10.60
C MET A 71 3.70 -1.93 -9.25
N ILE A 72 4.94 -1.48 -9.01
CA ILE A 72 5.28 -0.74 -7.79
C ILE A 72 4.85 0.72 -7.90
N VAL A 73 5.18 1.38 -9.01
CA VAL A 73 5.04 2.83 -9.16
C VAL A 73 3.60 3.26 -9.40
N VAL A 74 2.85 2.52 -10.24
CA VAL A 74 1.48 2.91 -10.62
C VAL A 74 0.55 3.05 -9.41
N PRO A 75 0.48 2.08 -8.48
CA PRO A 75 -0.37 2.21 -7.30
C PRO A 75 -0.01 3.41 -6.42
N LEU A 76 1.29 3.75 -6.28
CA LEU A 76 1.71 4.94 -5.53
C LEU A 76 1.23 6.22 -6.19
N LEU A 77 1.38 6.31 -7.52
CA LEU A 77 0.91 7.47 -8.28
C LEU A 77 -0.62 7.55 -8.20
N SER A 78 -1.33 6.44 -8.41
CA SER A 78 -2.78 6.38 -8.28
C SER A 78 -3.24 6.81 -6.89
N PHE A 79 -2.52 6.42 -5.83
CA PHE A 79 -2.82 6.85 -4.47
C PHE A 79 -2.58 8.36 -4.27
N ALA A 80 -1.47 8.88 -4.79
CA ALA A 80 -1.14 10.31 -4.70
C ALA A 80 -2.15 11.19 -5.45
N TYR A 81 -2.48 10.83 -6.70
CA TYR A 81 -3.43 11.60 -7.53
C TYR A 81 -4.88 11.38 -7.12
N GLY A 82 -5.23 10.15 -6.72
CA GLY A 82 -6.58 9.76 -6.31
C GLY A 82 -6.89 10.01 -4.84
N TYR A 83 -6.02 10.72 -4.11
CA TYR A 83 -6.10 10.89 -2.65
C TYR A 83 -7.51 11.29 -2.19
N ASN A 84 -8.12 12.31 -2.82
CA ASN A 84 -9.46 12.76 -2.48
C ASN A 84 -10.53 11.67 -2.63
N THR A 85 -10.40 10.82 -3.65
CA THR A 85 -11.31 9.71 -3.90
C THR A 85 -11.16 8.64 -2.81
N PHE A 86 -9.93 8.29 -2.44
CA PHE A 86 -9.67 7.31 -1.40
C PHE A 86 -10.12 7.79 -0.01
N ILE A 87 -9.94 9.07 0.28
CA ILE A 87 -10.44 9.68 1.52
C ILE A 87 -11.96 9.66 1.56
N ARG A 88 -12.65 10.09 0.48
CA ARG A 88 -14.12 10.05 0.42
C ARG A 88 -14.65 8.63 0.56
N PHE A 89 -14.06 7.67 -0.15
CA PHE A 89 -14.41 6.26 -0.02
C PHE A 89 -14.27 5.77 1.44
N SER A 90 -13.17 6.12 2.09
CA SER A 90 -12.91 5.72 3.48
C SER A 90 -13.89 6.37 4.45
N ILE A 91 -14.27 7.64 4.24
CA ILE A 91 -15.31 8.31 5.02
C ILE A 91 -16.67 7.63 4.82
N THR A 92 -17.06 7.34 3.57
CA THR A 92 -18.32 6.65 3.27
C THR A 92 -18.40 5.31 4.00
N ILE A 93 -17.31 4.53 3.97
CA ILE A 93 -17.26 3.23 4.65
C ILE A 93 -17.31 3.40 6.17
N LEU A 94 -16.50 4.32 6.74
CA LEU A 94 -16.51 4.57 8.18
C LEU A 94 -17.91 4.96 8.67
N ASN A 95 -18.56 5.88 7.97
CA ASN A 95 -19.92 6.31 8.30
C ASN A 95 -20.92 5.14 8.25
N ALA A 96 -20.82 4.28 7.24
CA ALA A 96 -21.67 3.09 7.10
C ALA A 96 -21.50 2.05 8.22
N PHE A 97 -20.41 2.11 9.00
CA PHE A 97 -20.18 1.24 10.15
C PHE A 97 -20.47 1.91 11.51
N THR A 98 -20.76 3.22 11.51
CA THR A 98 -21.13 3.98 12.73
C THR A 98 -22.62 4.29 12.84
N GLU A 99 -23.40 4.08 11.77
CA GLU A 99 -24.87 4.01 11.80
C GLU A 99 -25.35 2.61 12.23
#